data_AF-A0A4Y5P3J1-F1
#
_entry.id   AF-A0A4Y5P3J1-F1
#
_cell.length_a   1.000
_cell.length_b   1.000
_cell.length_c   1.000
_cell.angle_alpha   90.00
_cell.angle_beta   90.00
_cell.angle_gamma   90.00
#
_symmetry.space_group_name_H-M   'P 1'
#
loop_
_entity.id
_entity.type
_entity.pdbx_description
1 polymer ?
#
loop_
_entity_poly.entity_id
_entity_poly.type
_entity_poly.pdbx_seq_one_letter_code
_entity_poly.pdbx_strand_id
1 'polypeptide(L)' 'MSSINENTNLITKANKKKYRLIFKKENFLTSDPRMKERKKPGLKKARKSSQFSKR' A
#
# COMPACT_ATOMS: atom_id res chain seq x y z
N MET A 1 -0.47 11.20 -3.26
CA MET A 1 -0.14 10.17 -2.24
C MET A 1 1.31 10.24 -1.77
N SER A 2 2.27 10.70 -2.58
CA SER A 2 3.66 10.98 -2.14
C SER A 2 3.76 12.15 -1.14
N SER A 3 3.00 13.22 -1.37
CA SER A 3 3.07 14.48 -0.59
C SER A 3 2.58 14.40 0.86
N ILE A 4 1.87 13.32 1.22
CA ILE A 4 1.32 13.13 2.58
C ILE A 4 2.38 12.47 3.48
N ASN A 5 3.14 11.50 2.95
CA ASN A 5 4.13 10.75 3.72
C ASN A 5 5.41 11.55 4.03
N GLU A 6 5.78 12.50 3.15
CA GLU A 6 6.90 13.40 3.42
C GLU A 6 6.59 14.37 4.57
N ASN A 7 5.35 14.85 4.65
CA ASN A 7 4.89 15.76 5.70
C ASN A 7 4.73 15.06 7.07
N THR A 8 4.22 13.82 7.13
CA THR A 8 4.07 13.07 8.40
C THR A 8 5.42 12.71 9.03
N ASN A 9 6.43 12.41 8.21
CA ASN A 9 7.80 12.19 8.66
C ASN A 9 8.45 13.48 9.22
N LEU A 10 8.14 14.65 8.65
CA LEU A 10 8.60 15.94 9.17
C LEU A 10 7.99 16.26 10.54
N ILE A 11 6.67 16.07 10.70
CA ILE A 11 5.92 16.34 11.94
C ILE A 11 6.37 15.41 13.07
N THR A 12 6.61 14.14 12.76
CA THR A 12 7.17 13.18 13.73
C THR A 12 8.60 13.51 14.13
N LYS A 13 9.43 14.08 13.25
CA LYS A 13 10.79 14.52 13.60
C LYS A 13 10.77 15.70 14.58
N ALA A 14 9.90 16.68 14.34
CA ALA A 14 9.79 17.87 15.20
C ALA A 14 9.22 17.57 16.60
N ASN A 15 8.29 16.63 16.74
CA ASN A 15 7.61 16.32 18.01
C ASN A 15 7.42 14.80 18.24
N LYS A 16 8.53 14.06 18.19
CA LYS A 16 8.56 12.58 18.20
C LYS A 16 7.84 11.90 19.36
N LYS A 17 7.89 12.50 20.55
CA LYS A 17 7.37 11.88 21.79
C LYS A 17 5.85 11.97 21.91
N LYS A 18 5.23 13.04 21.38
CA LYS A 18 3.79 13.33 21.54
C LYS A 18 2.92 12.62 20.49
N TYR A 19 3.41 12.51 19.25
CA TYR A 19 2.56 12.07 18.13
C TYR A 19 2.78 10.60 17.71
N ARG A 20 3.85 9.94 18.17
CA ARG A 20 4.15 8.56 17.78
C ARG A 20 3.05 7.57 18.16
N LEU A 21 2.42 7.73 19.33
CA LEU A 21 1.32 6.85 19.77
C LEU A 21 0.07 7.03 18.90
N ILE A 22 -0.27 8.28 18.56
CA ILE A 22 -1.44 8.61 17.73
C ILE A 22 -1.24 8.03 16.33
N PHE A 23 -0.09 8.27 15.70
CA PHE A 23 0.18 7.78 14.35
C PHE A 23 0.35 6.26 14.27
N LYS A 24 0.78 5.61 15.36
CA LYS A 24 0.79 4.15 15.43
C LYS A 24 -0.62 3.59 15.50
N LYS A 25 -1.53 4.21 16.26
CA LYS A 25 -2.95 3.82 16.32
C LYS A 25 -3.63 3.96 14.96
N GLU A 26 -3.32 5.04 14.24
CA GLU A 26 -3.89 5.34 12.93
C GLU A 26 -3.10 4.72 11.75
N ASN A 27 -2.14 3.82 12.01
CA ASN A 27 -1.33 3.11 11.00
C ASN A 27 -0.53 3.98 9.99
N PHE A 28 -0.27 5.25 10.29
CA PHE A 28 0.51 6.14 9.43
C PHE A 28 2.02 5.88 9.42
N LEU A 29 2.52 5.00 10.30
CA LEU A 29 3.95 4.66 10.39
C LEU A 29 4.36 3.46 9.52
N THR A 30 3.39 2.72 8.97
CA THR A 30 3.64 1.50 8.20
C THR A 30 3.59 1.80 6.70
N SER A 31 4.57 1.30 5.94
CA SER A 31 4.54 1.40 4.47
C SER A 31 3.48 0.48 3.88
N ASP A 32 2.82 0.91 2.80
CA ASP A 32 1.87 0.08 2.07
C ASP A 32 2.56 -1.16 1.48
N PRO A 33 2.19 -2.39 1.89
CA PRO A 33 2.81 -3.61 1.38
C PRO A 33 2.35 -3.96 -0.04
N ARG A 34 1.36 -3.25 -0.60
CA ARG A 34 0.77 -3.59 -1.90
C ARG A 34 1.80 -3.41 -3.01
N MET A 35 2.10 -4.52 -3.67
CA MET A 35 2.91 -4.58 -4.88
C MET A 35 2.08 -5.12 -6.04
N LYS A 36 2.41 -4.71 -7.26
CA LYS A 36 1.75 -5.23 -8.46
C LYS A 36 2.04 -6.71 -8.62
N GLU A 37 0.99 -7.52 -8.63
CA GLU A 37 1.11 -8.95 -8.91
C GLU A 37 1.61 -9.21 -10.34
N ARG A 38 2.50 -10.19 -10.47
CA ARG A 38 3.04 -10.62 -11.75
C ARG A 38 1.97 -11.31 -12.62
N LYS A 39 2.01 -11.05 -13.93
CA LYS A 39 1.22 -11.79 -14.93
C LYS A 39 1.75 -13.23 -15.05
N LYS A 40 0.87 -14.22 -14.88
CA LYS A 40 1.17 -15.65 -15.11
C LYS A 40 0.87 -16.00 -16.59
N PRO A 41 1.62 -16.95 -17.20
CA PRO A 41 1.35 -17.38 -18.56
C PRO A 41 -0.04 -18.01 -18.69
N GLY A 42 -0.67 -17.87 -19.86
CA GLY A 42 -2.05 -18.35 -20.10
C GLY A 42 -3.17 -17.46 -19.58
N LEU A 43 -2.87 -16.41 -18.80
CA LEU A 43 -3.87 -15.45 -18.29
C LEU A 43 -3.79 -14.10 -19.01
N LYS A 44 -4.93 -13.40 -19.14
CA LYS A 44 -5.01 -12.06 -19.74
C LYS A 44 -4.38 -10.99 -18.84
N LYS A 45 -4.54 -11.12 -17.52
CA LYS A 45 -3.91 -10.28 -16.47
C LYS A 45 -3.41 -11.18 -15.32
N ALA A 46 -2.89 -10.60 -14.23
CA ALA A 46 -2.39 -11.36 -13.07
C ALA A 46 -3.36 -12.47 -12.57
N ARG A 47 -4.67 -12.19 -12.60
CA ARG A 47 -5.73 -13.14 -12.18
C ARG A 47 -6.86 -13.35 -13.20
N LYS A 48 -6.92 -12.58 -14.29
CA LYS A 48 -8.04 -12.61 -15.26
C LYS A 48 -7.85 -13.74 -16.28
N SER A 49 -8.69 -14.76 -16.24
CA SER A 49 -8.79 -15.81 -17.26
C SER A 49 -9.70 -15.38 -18.43
N SER A 50 -9.62 -16.09 -19.56
CA SER A 50 -10.64 -16.03 -20.61
C SER A 50 -11.90 -16.75 -20.14
N GLN A 51 -13.06 -16.29 -20.62
CA GLN A 51 -14.30 -17.04 -20.46
C GLN A 51 -14.17 -18.38 -21.22
N PHE A 52 -14.58 -19.45 -20.58
CA PHE A 52 -14.61 -20.79 -21.16
C PHE A 52 -16.07 -21.16 -21.45
N SER A 53 -16.39 -21.46 -22.71
CA SER A 53 -17.67 -22.07 -23.08
C SER A 53 -17.50 -23.60 -23.10
N LYS A 54 -18.28 -24.33 -22.28
CA LYS A 54 -18.45 -25.78 -22.47
C LYS A 54 -19.18 -26.03 -23.80
N ARG A 55 -19.11 -27.28 -24.26
CA ARG A 55 -19.91 -27.77 -25.37
C ARG A 55 -21.37 -27.84 -24.96
#